data_AF-A0A1R4GNV6-F1
#
_entry.id   AF-A0A1R4GNV6-F1
#
_cell.length_a   1.000
_cell.length_b   1.000
_cell.length_c   1.000
_cell.angle_alpha   90.00
_cell.angle_beta   90.00
_cell.angle_gamma   90.00
#
_symmetry.space_group_name_H-M   'P 1'
#
loop_
_entity.id
_entity.type
_entity.pdbx_description
1 polymer ?
#
loop_
_entity_poly.entity_id
_entity_poly.type
_entity_poly.pdbx_seq_one_letter_code
_entity_poly.pdbx_strand_id
1 'polypeptide(L)'
;MLAAEFGLEAHVLRHWETEGLLEPVTRVGGKRRYDSSARARIRTILAAKEAGMTLAGIRSVFSTDSGHDRHAILSDQLVLLEQRRSDLELSIAALEHLRVCQNSDFAKCPDFIAIAGAPA
;
A
#
# COMPACT_ATOMS: atom_id res chain seq x y z
N MET A 1 7.89 22.58 8.15
CA MET A 1 6.99 22.65 6.96
C MET A 1 6.23 21.34 6.91
N LEU A 2 4.94 21.33 6.57
CA LEU A 2 4.10 20.12 6.65
C LEU A 2 4.72 18.88 6.01
N ALA A 3 5.32 19.00 4.82
CA ALA A 3 5.94 17.88 4.12
C ALA A 3 7.02 17.18 4.98
N ALA A 4 7.86 17.98 5.66
CA ALA A 4 8.91 17.46 6.53
C ALA A 4 8.37 16.74 7.77
N GLU A 5 7.16 17.06 8.25
CA GLU A 5 6.51 16.31 9.35
C GLU A 5 6.26 14.85 8.96
N PHE A 6 6.15 14.56 7.66
CA PHE A 6 5.90 13.23 7.10
C PHE A 6 7.13 12.67 6.35
N GLY A 7 8.30 13.30 6.47
CA GLY A 7 9.50 12.90 5.71
C GLY A 7 9.35 13.07 4.19
N LEU A 8 8.43 13.92 3.75
CA LEU A 8 8.16 14.17 2.34
C LEU A 8 8.85 15.44 1.85
N GLU A 9 9.23 15.41 0.57
CA GLU A 9 9.67 16.60 -0.14
C GLU A 9 8.49 17.50 -0.49
N ALA A 10 8.72 18.82 -0.52
CA ALA A 10 7.67 19.80 -0.82
C ALA A 10 7.06 19.65 -2.23
N HIS A 11 7.80 19.04 -3.18
CA HIS A 11 7.26 18.75 -4.51
C HIS A 11 6.23 17.62 -4.49
N VAL A 12 6.29 16.69 -3.53
CA VAL A 12 5.32 15.60 -3.40
C VAL A 12 3.94 16.16 -3.06
N LEU A 13 3.86 17.10 -2.11
CA LEU A 13 2.59 17.75 -1.80
C LEU A 13 2.03 18.52 -3.00
N ARG A 14 2.89 19.20 -3.78
CA ARG A 14 2.49 19.88 -5.02
C ARG A 14 1.97 18.91 -6.08
N HIS A 15 2.57 17.74 -6.21
CA HIS A 15 2.10 16.70 -7.10
C HIS A 15 0.74 16.18 -6.65
N TRP A 16 0.56 15.89 -5.35
CA TRP A 16 -0.74 15.48 -4.81
C TRP A 16 -1.83 16.54 -4.92
N GLU A 17 -1.49 17.82 -4.83
CA GLU A 17 -2.43 18.90 -5.19
C GLU A 17 -2.87 18.81 -6.65
N THR A 18 -1.92 18.57 -7.55
CA THR A 18 -2.18 18.46 -9.00
C THR A 18 -3.03 17.23 -9.33
N GLU A 19 -2.83 16.13 -8.60
CA GLU A 19 -3.62 14.90 -8.72
C GLU A 19 -5.00 14.97 -8.03
N GLY A 20 -5.35 16.10 -7.40
CA GLY A 20 -6.62 16.29 -6.67
C GLY A 20 -6.69 15.54 -5.33
N LEU A 21 -5.55 15.06 -4.82
CA LEU A 21 -5.45 14.35 -3.55
C LEU A 21 -5.29 15.28 -2.36
N LEU A 22 -4.86 16.51 -2.56
CA LEU A 22 -4.77 17.53 -1.52
C LEU A 22 -5.29 18.85 -2.04
N GLU A 23 -5.96 19.60 -1.18
CA GLU A 23 -6.31 20.98 -1.46
C GLU A 23 -5.64 21.89 -0.42
N PRO A 24 -5.04 23.02 -0.83
CA PRO A 24 -4.54 23.99 0.11
C PRO A 24 -5.73 24.71 0.77
N VAL A 25 -5.83 24.60 2.09
CA VAL A 25 -6.91 25.20 2.88
C VAL A 25 -6.94 26.72 2.72
N THR A 26 -5.77 27.35 2.66
CA THR A 26 -5.66 28.79 2.40
C THR A 26 -4.29 29.14 1.81
N ARG A 27 -4.24 30.20 1.00
CA ARG A 27 -2.98 30.86 0.60
C ARG A 27 -2.85 32.17 1.36
N VAL A 28 -1.83 32.31 2.19
CA VAL A 28 -1.53 33.55 2.94
C VAL A 28 -0.20 34.10 2.43
N GLY A 29 -0.20 35.29 1.84
CA GLY A 29 1.00 35.91 1.26
C GLY A 29 1.67 35.05 0.18
N GLY A 30 0.88 34.36 -0.64
CA GLY A 30 1.37 33.44 -1.68
C GLY A 30 1.87 32.08 -1.17
N LYS A 31 1.94 31.86 0.15
CA LYS A 31 2.37 30.58 0.75
C LYS A 31 1.16 29.72 1.10
N ARG A 32 1.24 28.42 0.77
CA ARG A 32 0.24 27.41 1.12
C ARG A 32 0.21 27.17 2.62
N ARG A 33 -0.98 27.17 3.21
CA ARG A 33 -1.22 26.73 4.59
C ARG A 33 -2.15 25.53 4.59
N TYR A 34 -1.78 24.57 5.42
CA TYR A 34 -2.46 23.31 5.61
C TYR A 34 -2.84 23.18 7.08
N ASP A 35 -4.08 22.78 7.35
CA ASP A 35 -4.61 22.62 8.69
C ASP A 35 -4.49 21.17 9.19
N SER A 36 -5.26 20.81 10.22
CA SER A 36 -5.33 19.45 10.74
C SER A 36 -5.98 18.46 9.77
N SER A 37 -6.90 18.90 8.91
CA SER A 37 -7.57 18.04 7.91
C SER A 37 -6.57 17.55 6.86
N ALA A 38 -5.69 18.44 6.40
CA ALA A 38 -4.62 18.10 5.47
C ALA A 38 -3.64 17.06 6.07
N ARG A 39 -3.34 17.15 7.37
CA ARG A 39 -2.53 16.14 8.08
C ARG A 39 -3.20 14.78 8.08
N ALA A 40 -4.50 14.73 8.40
CA ALA A 40 -5.26 13.47 8.37
C ALA A 40 -5.26 12.88 6.95
N ARG A 41 -5.46 13.72 5.93
CA ARG A 41 -5.47 13.29 4.52
C ARG A 41 -4.11 12.77 4.05
N ILE A 42 -3.01 13.43 4.43
CA ILE A 42 -1.65 12.92 4.15
C ILE A 42 -1.42 11.56 4.79
N ARG A 43 -1.81 11.37 6.07
CA ARG A 43 -1.72 10.05 6.73
C ARG A 43 -2.49 8.98 5.97
N THR A 44 -3.70 9.28 5.51
CA THR A 44 -4.50 8.35 4.72
C THR A 44 -3.85 8.02 3.37
N ILE A 45 -3.31 9.02 2.66
CA ILE A 45 -2.59 8.78 1.40
C ILE A 45 -1.38 7.87 1.62
N LEU A 46 -0.60 8.11 2.67
CA LEU A 46 0.58 7.28 2.98
C LEU A 46 0.18 5.85 3.30
N ALA A 47 -0.79 5.63 4.18
CA ALA A 47 -1.27 4.30 4.52
C ALA A 47 -1.83 3.55 3.29
N ALA A 48 -2.59 4.24 2.44
CA ALA A 48 -3.11 3.63 1.21
C ALA A 48 -2.00 3.29 0.20
N LYS A 49 -0.96 4.13 0.09
CA LYS A 49 0.21 3.82 -0.75
C LYS A 49 0.98 2.62 -0.22
N GLU A 50 1.17 2.52 1.09
CA GLU A 50 1.80 1.34 1.74
C GLU A 50 0.98 0.08 1.52
N ALA A 51 -0.35 0.19 1.52
CA ALA A 51 -1.27 -0.86 1.14
C ALA A 51 -1.25 -1.22 -0.36
N GLY A 52 -0.44 -0.54 -1.17
CA GLY A 52 -0.28 -0.83 -2.60
C GLY A 52 -1.27 -0.11 -3.52
N MET A 53 -2.05 0.85 -3.01
CA MET A 53 -2.99 1.61 -3.84
C MET A 53 -2.26 2.61 -4.75
N THR A 54 -2.80 2.78 -5.95
CA THR A 54 -2.37 3.84 -6.88
C THR A 54 -2.96 5.19 -6.46
N LEU A 55 -2.33 6.30 -6.88
CA LEU A 55 -2.87 7.65 -6.62
C LEU A 55 -4.28 7.82 -7.20
N ALA A 56 -4.57 7.20 -8.34
CA ALA A 56 -5.91 7.20 -8.94
C ALA A 56 -6.93 6.47 -8.05
N GLY A 57 -6.60 5.29 -7.52
CA GLY A 57 -7.47 4.55 -6.60
C GLY A 57 -7.71 5.32 -5.30
N ILE A 58 -6.67 5.95 -4.75
CA ILE A 58 -6.78 6.81 -3.56
C ILE A 58 -7.69 8.00 -3.83
N ARG A 59 -7.58 8.63 -5.01
CA ARG A 59 -8.48 9.72 -5.41
C ARG A 59 -9.91 9.24 -5.45
N SER A 60 -10.18 8.09 -6.07
CA SER A 60 -11.53 7.51 -6.12
C SER A 60 -12.11 7.30 -4.71
N VAL A 61 -11.33 6.76 -3.76
CA VAL A 61 -11.76 6.62 -2.36
C VAL A 61 -12.20 7.95 -1.75
N PHE A 62 -11.49 9.03 -2.05
CA PHE A 62 -11.79 10.37 -1.52
C PHE A 62 -12.93 11.10 -2.24
N SER A 63 -13.10 10.89 -3.54
CA SER A 63 -14.14 11.57 -4.34
C SER A 63 -15.50 10.90 -4.28
N THR A 64 -15.56 9.67 -3.77
CA THR A 64 -16.81 8.93 -3.65
C THR A 64 -17.62 9.40 -2.44
N ASP A 65 -18.84 9.87 -2.69
CA ASP A 65 -19.80 10.29 -1.67
C ASP A 65 -20.55 9.11 -1.01
N SER A 66 -20.68 8.00 -1.74
CA SER A 66 -21.29 6.76 -1.26
C SER A 66 -20.33 5.95 -0.39
N GLY A 67 -20.71 5.71 0.88
CA GLY A 67 -19.94 4.82 1.76
C GLY A 67 -19.79 3.40 1.20
N HIS A 68 -20.80 2.92 0.47
CA HIS A 68 -20.78 1.59 -0.15
C HIS A 68 -19.71 1.48 -1.23
N ASP A 69 -19.68 2.42 -2.17
CA ASP A 69 -18.73 2.40 -3.29
C ASP A 69 -17.29 2.59 -2.79
N ARG A 70 -17.10 3.38 -1.71
CA ARG A 70 -15.81 3.52 -1.04
C ARG A 70 -15.35 2.18 -0.44
N HIS A 71 -16.25 1.47 0.24
CA HIS A 71 -15.92 0.15 0.81
C HIS A 71 -15.65 -0.90 -0.26
N ALA A 72 -16.28 -0.81 -1.43
CA ALA A 72 -15.97 -1.69 -2.56
C ALA A 72 -14.51 -1.52 -3.02
N ILE A 73 -14.05 -0.28 -3.26
CA ILE A 73 -12.67 0.00 -3.67
C ILE A 73 -11.65 -0.52 -2.63
N LEU A 74 -11.95 -0.34 -1.34
CA LEU A 74 -11.09 -0.82 -0.27
C LEU A 74 -11.11 -2.35 -0.15
N SER A 75 -12.27 -2.98 -0.35
CA SER A 75 -12.41 -4.43 -0.38
C SER A 75 -11.60 -5.06 -1.51
N ASP A 76 -11.62 -4.46 -2.70
CA ASP A 76 -10.81 -4.92 -3.83
C ASP A 76 -9.32 -4.88 -3.51
N GLN A 77 -8.85 -3.81 -2.86
CA GLN A 77 -7.46 -3.71 -2.42
C GLN A 77 -7.12 -4.74 -1.34
N LEU A 78 -8.05 -5.01 -0.41
CA LEU A 78 -7.86 -6.04 0.62
C LEU A 78 -7.68 -7.43 0.01
N VAL A 79 -8.46 -7.79 -1.01
CA VAL A 79 -8.31 -9.06 -1.72
C VAL A 79 -6.90 -9.19 -2.33
N LEU A 80 -6.38 -8.12 -2.95
CA LEU A 80 -5.02 -8.13 -3.51
C LEU A 80 -3.95 -8.29 -2.43
N LEU A 81 -4.14 -7.66 -1.27
CA LEU A 81 -3.22 -7.80 -0.14
C LEU A 81 -3.25 -9.20 0.47
N GLU A 82 -4.43 -9.82 0.58
CA GLU A 82 -4.59 -11.18 1.06
C GLU A 82 -3.92 -12.20 0.13
N GLN A 83 -4.06 -12.03 -1.19
CA GLN A 83 -3.36 -12.84 -2.18
C GLN A 83 -1.84 -12.71 -2.01
N ARG A 84 -1.33 -11.48 -1.96
CA ARG A 84 0.10 -11.23 -1.76
C ARG A 84 0.61 -11.80 -0.44
N ARG A 85 -0.20 -11.73 0.63
CA ARG A 85 0.12 -12.32 1.92
C ARG A 85 0.26 -13.84 1.79
N SER A 86 -0.69 -14.51 1.14
CA SER A 86 -0.64 -15.95 0.90
C SER A 86 0.63 -16.36 0.13
N ASP A 87 0.98 -15.61 -0.92
CA ASP A 87 2.18 -15.88 -1.71
C ASP A 87 3.48 -15.73 -0.89
N LEU A 88 3.52 -14.71 -0.03
CA LEU A 88 4.64 -14.49 0.89
C LEU A 88 4.72 -15.58 1.97
N GLU A 89 3.59 -16.03 2.51
CA GLU A 89 3.52 -17.13 3.49
C GLU A 89 4.07 -18.43 2.89
N LEU A 90 3.71 -18.76 1.64
CA LEU A 90 4.28 -19.90 0.91
C LEU A 90 5.79 -19.75 0.69
N SER A 91 6.23 -18.56 0.27
CA SER A 91 7.65 -18.28 0.05
C SER A 91 8.47 -18.40 1.34
N ILE A 92 7.93 -17.91 2.46
CA ILE A 92 8.56 -18.04 3.79
C ILE A 92 8.64 -19.51 4.19
N ALA A 93 7.54 -20.26 4.09
CA ALA A 93 7.51 -21.68 4.43
C ALA A 93 8.54 -22.50 3.62
N ALA A 94 8.68 -22.18 2.32
CA ALA A 94 9.67 -22.81 1.46
C ALA A 94 11.11 -22.55 1.95
N LEU A 95 11.45 -21.29 2.25
CA LEU A 95 12.78 -20.92 2.75
C LEU A 95 13.07 -21.47 4.15
N GLU A 96 12.07 -21.48 5.03
CA GLU A 96 12.18 -22.08 6.36
C GLU A 96 12.48 -23.58 6.28
N HIS A 97 11.81 -24.29 5.36
CA HIS A 97 12.08 -25.69 5.11
C HIS A 97 13.51 -25.91 4.56
N LEU A 98 13.90 -25.18 3.51
CA LEU A 98 15.23 -25.31 2.90
C LEU A 98 16.36 -25.07 3.90
N ARG A 99 16.16 -24.20 4.89
CA ARG A 99 17.14 -23.90 5.94
C ARG A 99 17.43 -25.09 6.86
N VAL A 100 16.46 -25.99 7.07
CA VAL A 100 16.56 -27.09 8.05
C VAL A 100 16.57 -28.47 7.38
N CYS A 101 16.25 -28.55 6.10
CA CYS A 101 16.18 -29.79 5.35
C CYS A 101 17.57 -30.43 5.23
N GLN A 102 17.66 -31.71 5.58
CA GLN A 102 18.89 -32.50 5.49
C GLN A 102 18.98 -33.29 4.18
N ASN A 103 18.00 -33.19 3.30
CA ASN A 103 18.00 -33.90 2.03
C ASN A 103 19.09 -33.32 1.11
N SER A 104 19.90 -34.18 0.49
CA SER A 104 20.98 -33.77 -0.40
C SER A 104 20.49 -33.13 -1.70
N ASP A 105 19.22 -33.37 -2.06
CA ASP A 105 18.56 -32.81 -3.23
C ASP A 105 17.16 -32.34 -2.83
N PHE A 106 17.01 -31.02 -2.65
CA PHE A 106 15.74 -30.41 -2.22
C PHE A 106 14.61 -30.62 -3.22
N ALA A 107 14.92 -30.78 -4.51
CA ALA A 107 13.92 -31.06 -5.54
C ALA A 107 13.31 -32.47 -5.39
N LYS A 108 13.90 -33.33 -4.56
CA LYS A 108 13.37 -34.66 -4.20
C LYS A 108 12.77 -34.70 -2.80
N CYS A 109 12.76 -33.60 -2.06
CA CYS A 109 12.16 -33.56 -0.75
C CYS A 109 10.62 -33.48 -0.88
N PRO A 110 9.86 -34.48 -0.40
CA PRO A 110 8.40 -34.48 -0.52
C PRO A 110 7.75 -33.27 0.16
N ASP A 111 8.28 -32.87 1.32
CA ASP A 111 7.79 -31.71 2.07
C ASP A 111 8.01 -30.40 1.31
N PHE A 112 9.18 -30.23 0.69
CA PHE A 112 9.47 -29.06 -0.13
C PHE A 112 8.56 -28.98 -1.36
N ILE A 113 8.34 -30.10 -2.06
CA ILE A 113 7.43 -30.16 -3.22
C ILE A 113 6.00 -29.80 -2.82
N ALA A 114 5.54 -30.26 -1.64
CA ALA A 114 4.21 -29.93 -1.13
C ALA A 114 4.08 -28.43 -0.80
N ILE A 115 5.12 -27.80 -0.26
CA ILE A 115 5.13 -26.37 0.10
C ILE A 115 5.26 -25.47 -1.14
N ALA A 116 6.14 -25.80 -2.08
CA ALA A 116 6.42 -24.98 -3.25
C ALA A 116 5.24 -24.91 -4.24
N GLY A 117 4.21 -25.75 -4.04
CA GLY A 117 3.23 -26.07 -5.07
C GLY A 117 3.89 -26.94 -6.15
N ALA A 118 3.15 -27.93 -6.65
CA ALA A 118 3.68 -28.81 -7.68
C ALA A 118 4.26 -27.98 -8.85
N PRO A 119 5.45 -28.32 -9.39
CA PRO A 119 5.87 -27.74 -10.66
C PRO A 119 4.79 -28.08 -11.69
N ALA A 120 4.29 -27.04 -12.37
CA ALA A 120 3.39 -27.19 -13.51
C ALA A 120 4.03 -28.06 -14.61
#